data_AF-A0A5C9BEL0-F1
#
_entry.id   AF-A0A5C9BEL0-F1
#
_cell.length_a   1.000
_cell.length_b   1.000
_cell.length_c   1.000
_cell.angle_alpha   90.00
_cell.angle_beta   90.00
_cell.angle_gamma   90.00
#
_symmetry.space_group_name_H-M   'P 1'
#
loop_
_entity.id
_entity.type
_entity.pdbx_description
1 polymer ?
#
loop_
_entity_poly.entity_id
_entity_poly.type
_entity_poly.pdbx_seq_one_letter_code
_entity_poly.pdbx_strand_id
1 'polypeptide(L)' 'MEIEFDPDKAAANPLKHDGVTFDEAKTVLLDPYALTKEDSDVTGEQRFVTLGMGGKGRVLIVVWTRGVKPCV' A
#
# COMPACT_ATOMS: atom_id res chain seq x y z
N MET A 1 3.07 11.45 5.82
CA MET A 1 3.77 10.44 5.01
C MET A 1 3.57 10.82 3.55
N GLU A 2 4.65 10.94 2.79
CA GLU A 2 4.56 11.08 1.34
C GLU A 2 4.30 9.68 0.76
N ILE A 3 3.25 9.54 -0.04
CA ILE A 3 2.80 8.27 -0.61
C ILE A 3 2.73 8.45 -2.11
N GLU A 4 3.51 7.64 -2.81
CA GLU A 4 3.61 7.64 -4.26
C GLU A 4 3.17 6.29 -4.80
N PHE A 5 2.69 6.30 -6.04
CA PHE A 5 2.30 5.09 -6.75
C PHE A 5 2.56 5.24 -8.22
N ASP A 6 2.97 4.13 -8.84
CA ASP A 6 3.06 4.01 -10.28
C ASP A 6 1.67 4.24 -10.93
N PRO A 7 1.56 5.13 -11.93
CA PRO A 7 0.28 5.50 -12.52
C PRO A 7 -0.40 4.34 -13.26
N ASP A 8 0.37 3.45 -13.89
CA ASP A 8 -0.17 2.28 -14.60
C ASP A 8 -0.73 1.27 -13.60
N LYS A 9 -0.02 1.07 -12.48
CA LYS A 9 -0.50 0.23 -11.38
C LYS A 9 -1.75 0.83 -10.73
N ALA A 10 -1.79 2.14 -10.54
CA ALA A 10 -2.95 2.84 -9.98
C ALA A 10 -4.19 2.70 -10.87
N ALA A 11 -4.02 2.78 -12.19
CA ALA A 11 -5.10 2.56 -13.16
C ALA A 11 -5.58 1.10 -13.21
N ALA A 12 -4.65 0.14 -13.09
CA ALA A 12 -4.98 -1.29 -13.16
C ALA A 12 -5.58 -1.86 -11.87
N ASN A 13 -5.25 -1.29 -10.70
CA ASN A 13 -5.67 -1.83 -9.40
C ASN A 13 -7.20 -1.96 -9.23
N PRO A 14 -8.03 -0.94 -9.50
CA PRO A 14 -9.48 -1.07 -9.34
C PRO A 14 -10.10 -2.11 -10.27
N LEU A 15 -9.50 -2.36 -11.44
CA LEU A 15 -9.96 -3.39 -12.38
C LEU A 15 -9.67 -4.81 -11.86
N LYS A 16 -8.56 -4.98 -11.14
CA LYS A 16 -8.12 -6.28 -10.61
C LYS A 16 -8.66 -6.57 -9.20
N HIS A 17 -9.02 -5.55 -8.44
CA HIS A 17 -9.29 -5.64 -7.01
C HIS A 17 -10.61 -4.97 -6.64
N ASP A 18 -11.72 -5.40 -7.21
CA ASP A 18 -13.10 -4.99 -6.83
C ASP A 18 -13.25 -3.47 -6.55
N GLY A 19 -12.76 -2.66 -7.50
CA GLY A 19 -12.83 -1.20 -7.44
C GLY A 19 -11.95 -0.52 -6.39
N VAL A 20 -11.01 -1.23 -5.75
CA VAL A 20 -10.03 -0.64 -4.82
C VAL A 20 -9.08 0.28 -5.59
N THR A 21 -9.12 1.57 -5.30
CA THR A 21 -8.15 2.54 -5.82
C THR A 21 -7.00 2.72 -4.83
N PHE A 22 -5.86 3.23 -5.29
CA PHE A 22 -4.76 3.58 -4.38
C PHE A 22 -5.06 4.79 -3.50
N ASP A 23 -5.92 5.70 -3.94
CA ASP A 23 -6.44 6.77 -3.07
C ASP A 23 -7.27 6.24 -1.91
N GLU A 24 -8.00 5.14 -2.11
CA GLU A 24 -8.68 4.44 -1.02
C GLU A 24 -7.67 3.67 -0.16
N ALA A 25 -6.81 2.86 -0.78
CA ALA A 25 -5.86 2.00 -0.09
C ALA A 25 -4.85 2.76 0.77
N LYS A 26 -4.40 3.95 0.36
CA LYS A 26 -3.41 4.73 1.13
C LYS A 26 -3.87 5.09 2.55
N THR A 27 -5.19 5.16 2.77
CA THR A 27 -5.76 5.44 4.09
C THR A 27 -5.48 4.33 5.10
N VAL A 28 -5.27 3.10 4.65
CA VAL A 28 -4.87 1.95 5.49
C VAL A 28 -3.56 2.22 6.21
N LEU A 29 -2.64 2.96 5.58
CA LEU A 29 -1.36 3.34 6.18
C LEU A 29 -1.49 4.42 7.26
N LEU A 30 -2.66 5.04 7.37
CA LEU A 30 -3.00 6.07 8.35
C LEU A 30 -3.96 5.55 9.42
N ASP A 31 -4.41 4.30 9.33
CA ASP A 31 -5.30 3.69 10.31
C ASP A 31 -4.52 3.41 11.62
N PRO A 32 -4.94 4.00 12.77
CA PRO A 32 -4.26 3.82 14.05
C PRO A 32 -4.28 2.38 14.56
N TYR A 33 -5.16 1.52 14.03
CA TYR A 33 -5.26 0.10 14.39
C TYR A 33 -4.67 -0.83 13.33
N ALA A 34 -3.97 -0.29 12.32
CA ALA A 34 -3.38 -1.10 11.26
C ALA A 34 -2.29 -2.04 11.78
N LEU A 35 -2.28 -3.27 11.27
CA LEU A 35 -1.24 -4.26 11.53
C LEU A 35 -0.30 -4.29 10.33
N THR A 36 0.97 -3.97 10.55
CA THR A 36 2.00 -4.01 9.50
C THR A 36 3.03 -5.08 9.80
N LYS A 37 3.32 -5.90 8.81
CA LYS A 37 4.39 -6.91 8.86
C LYS A 37 5.35 -6.71 7.70
N GLU A 38 6.64 -6.84 7.98
CA GLU A 38 7.67 -6.92 6.95
C GLU A 38 7.66 -8.31 6.30
N ASP A 39 7.71 -8.34 4.97
CA ASP A 39 7.82 -9.57 4.18
C ASP A 39 9.30 -9.94 4.05
N SER A 40 9.78 -10.80 4.95
CA SER A 40 11.17 -11.23 5.07
C SER A 40 11.63 -12.18 3.96
N ASP A 41 10.69 -12.72 3.18
CA ASP A 41 10.98 -13.76 2.18
C ASP A 41 11.38 -13.16 0.82
N VAL A 42 11.41 -11.83 0.70
CA VAL A 42 11.71 -11.12 -0.54
C VAL A 42 13.20 -10.80 -0.64
N THR A 43 13.87 -11.35 -1.65
CA THR A 43 15.23 -10.95 -2.01
C THR A 43 15.20 -9.72 -2.91
N GLY A 44 15.75 -8.60 -2.45
CA GLY A 44 15.82 -7.34 -3.23
C GLY A 44 15.19 -6.18 -2.48
N GLU A 45 14.12 -5.61 -3.05
CA GLU A 45 13.43 -4.46 -2.45
C GLU A 45 12.54 -4.89 -1.28
N GLN A 46 12.72 -4.25 -0.12
CA GLN A 46 11.97 -4.51 1.11
C GLN A 46 10.47 -4.30 0.89
N ARG A 47 9.65 -5.27 1.28
CA ARG A 47 8.18 -5.18 1.18
C ARG A 47 7.53 -5.24 2.54
N PHE A 48 6.48 -4.46 2.68
CA PHE A 48 5.63 -4.41 3.85
C PHE A 48 4.20 -4.73 3.44
N VAL A 49 3.53 -5.48 4.30
CA VAL A 49 2.11 -5.81 4.15
C VAL A 49 1.38 -5.22 5.35
N THR A 50 0.41 -4.36 5.07
CA THR A 50 -0.43 -3.71 6.08
C THR A 50 -1.88 -4.16 5.93
N LEU A 51 -2.48 -4.64 7.01
CA LEU A 51 -3.90 -4.89 7.15
C LEU A 51 -4.53 -3.75 7.94
N GLY A 52 -5.58 -3.13 7.41
CA GLY A 52 -6.30 -2.07 8.12
C GLY A 52 -7.56 -1.61 7.38
N MET A 53 -8.18 -0.55 7.90
CA MET A 53 -9.41 0.01 7.36
C MET A 53 -9.13 0.95 6.19
N GLY A 54 -9.74 0.67 5.03
CA GLY A 54 -9.71 1.56 3.87
C GLY A 54 -10.72 2.70 3.98
N GLY A 55 -10.56 3.72 3.12
CA GLY A 55 -11.36 4.95 3.17
C GLY A 55 -12.86 4.78 2.92
N LYS A 56 -13.28 3.62 2.41
CA LYS A 56 -14.69 3.25 2.24
C LYS A 56 -15.24 2.37 3.36
N GLY A 57 -14.50 2.20 4.46
CA GLY A 57 -14.95 1.39 5.61
C GLY A 57 -14.90 -0.13 5.39
N ARG A 58 -14.05 -0.60 4.47
CA ARG A 58 -13.76 -2.02 4.28
C ARG A 58 -12.33 -2.34 4.68
N VAL A 59 -12.11 -3.54 5.21
CA VAL A 59 -10.77 -4.04 5.56
C VAL A 59 -10.01 -4.34 4.27
N LEU A 60 -8.79 -3.82 4.17
CA LEU A 60 -7.91 -3.98 3.01
C LEU A 60 -6.54 -4.51 3.45
N ILE A 61 -5.91 -5.26 2.55
CA ILE A 61 -4.49 -5.60 2.62
C ILE A 61 -3.75 -4.74 1.60
N VAL A 62 -2.76 -3.98 2.05
CA VAL A 62 -1.96 -3.08 1.23
C VAL A 62 -0.51 -3.51 1.27
N VAL A 63 0.07 -3.74 0.09
CA VAL A 63 1.49 -4.05 -0.06
C VAL A 63 2.23 -2.80 -0.52
N TRP A 64 3.26 -2.41 0.23
CA TRP A 64 4.03 -1.21 -0.04
C TRP A 64 5.52 -1.43 0.26
N THR A 65 6.34 -0.50 -0.22
CA THR A 65 7.80 -0.46 -0.03
C THR A 65 8.17 0.94 0.45
N ARG A 66 9.26 1.05 1.20
CA ARG A 66 9.77 2.36 1.60
C ARG A 66 10.49 3.00 0.42
N GLY A 67 10.00 4.14 -0.04
CA GLY A 67 10.63 4.89 -1.13
C GLY A 67 12.10 5.18 -0.80
N VAL A 68 13.01 4.72 -1.65
CA VAL A 68 14.42 5.08 -1.57
C VAL A 68 14.57 6.40 -2.32
N LYS A 69 14.63 7.53 -1.60
CA LYS A 69 15.14 8.76 -2.21
C LYS A 69 16.64 8.56 -2.42
N PRO A 70 17.16 8.56 -3.66
CA PRO A 70 18.60 8.52 -3.85
C PRO A 70 19.17 9.77 -3.18
N CYS A 71 20.09 9.59 -2.23
CA CYS A 71 20.88 10.68 -1.70
C CYS A 71 21.76 11.18 -2.86
N VAL A 72 21.43 12.35 -3.39
CA VAL A 72 22.28 13.11 -4.33
C VAL A 72 23.08 14.12 -3.53
#